data_AF-A0AB39ICG9-F1
#
_entry.id   AF-A0AB39ICG9-F1
#
_cell.length_a   1.000
_cell.length_b   1.000
_cell.length_c   1.000
_cell.angle_alpha   90.00
_cell.angle_beta   90.00
_cell.angle_gamma   90.00
#
_symmetry.space_group_name_H-M   'P 1'
#
loop_
_entity.id
_entity.type
_entity.pdbx_description
1 polymer ?
#
loop_
_entity_poly.entity_id
_entity_poly.type
_entity_poly.pdbx_seq_one_letter_code
_entity_poly.pdbx_strand_id
1 'polypeptide(L)'
;MKIIFIVIMLAMPFSSYSTVTLTKSHDSDILSKLITRSQSSEITDVKIQKNHIFDISEDGRYLGTILPAEGYYNNIEPLCFIGWSSDRKDVSDIKISIGRGFFETVTCLSLDAVGKIEVQGRTFIGFVYTVALRDRTAQNYFLLELDKERKVIIDVSNTIEKLQFYSEKKSIIDLRKYLKENQSSIPD
;
A
#
# COMPACT_ATOMS: atom_id res chain seq x y z
N MET A 1 29.24 45.62 -5.96
CA MET A 1 29.23 44.40 -5.11
C MET A 1 27.88 44.08 -4.47
N LYS A 2 27.01 45.05 -4.13
CA LYS A 2 25.68 44.78 -3.51
C LYS A 2 24.68 44.02 -4.40
N ILE A 3 24.75 44.16 -5.73
CA ILE A 3 23.76 43.54 -6.66
C ILE A 3 23.99 42.03 -6.82
N ILE A 4 25.25 41.56 -6.71
CA ILE A 4 25.59 40.13 -6.87
C ILE A 4 25.00 39.28 -5.74
N PHE A 5 24.91 39.83 -4.52
CA PHE A 5 24.30 39.13 -3.39
C PHE A 5 22.79 38.89 -3.54
N ILE A 6 22.09 39.74 -4.30
CA ILE A 6 20.65 39.61 -4.53
C ILE A 6 20.35 38.49 -5.53
N VAL A 7 21.21 38.29 -6.53
CA VAL A 7 21.06 37.24 -7.54
C VAL A 7 21.31 35.84 -6.96
N ILE A 8 22.21 35.70 -5.99
CA ILE A 8 22.53 34.41 -5.35
C ILE A 8 21.39 33.93 -4.43
N MET A 9 20.63 34.83 -3.80
CA MET A 9 19.48 34.44 -2.96
C MET A 9 18.28 33.91 -3.78
N LEU A 10 18.12 34.29 -5.04
CA LEU A 10 17.06 33.76 -5.91
C LEU A 10 17.38 32.36 -6.49
N ALA A 11 18.62 31.90 -6.38
CA ALA A 11 19.06 30.61 -6.90
C ALA A 11 19.01 29.49 -5.85
N MET A 12 18.33 29.70 -4.71
CA MET A 12 18.03 28.59 -3.82
C MET A 12 16.95 27.72 -4.48
N PRO A 13 17.24 26.47 -4.84
CA PRO A 13 16.19 25.57 -5.30
C PRO A 13 15.24 25.38 -4.13
N PHE A 14 14.02 25.89 -4.28
CA PHE A 14 12.90 25.42 -3.48
C PHE A 14 12.72 23.95 -3.89
N SER A 15 13.37 23.04 -3.16
CA SER A 15 13.03 21.63 -3.22
C SER A 15 11.62 21.50 -2.67
N SER A 16 10.65 21.67 -3.57
CA SER A 16 9.26 21.38 -3.28
C SER A 16 9.20 19.90 -2.94
N TYR A 17 9.06 19.60 -1.66
CA TYR A 17 8.77 18.25 -1.20
C TYR A 17 7.35 17.94 -1.64
N SER A 18 7.25 17.39 -2.84
CA SER A 18 6.02 16.87 -3.42
C SER A 18 5.36 15.95 -2.40
N THR A 19 4.19 16.34 -1.91
CA THR A 19 3.55 15.69 -0.77
C THR A 19 2.50 14.72 -1.27
N VAL A 20 2.74 13.42 -1.06
CA VAL A 20 1.70 12.42 -1.34
C VAL A 20 0.69 12.41 -0.19
N THR A 21 -0.59 12.29 -0.51
CA THR A 21 -1.68 12.27 0.47
C THR A 21 -2.56 11.05 0.25
N LEU A 22 -3.06 10.48 1.35
CA LEU A 22 -4.08 9.44 1.35
C LEU A 22 -5.36 10.06 1.87
N THR A 23 -6.38 10.14 1.01
CA THR A 23 -7.70 10.67 1.36
C THR A 23 -8.72 9.56 1.25
N LYS A 24 -9.57 9.39 2.27
CA LYS A 24 -10.61 8.36 2.24
C LYS A 24 -11.48 8.54 0.99
N SER A 25 -11.61 7.49 0.20
CA SER A 25 -12.43 7.53 -1.02
C SER A 25 -13.89 7.27 -0.68
N HIS A 26 -14.77 7.93 -1.41
CA HIS A 26 -16.22 7.76 -1.31
C HIS A 26 -16.83 7.20 -2.60
N ASP A 27 -16.00 6.86 -3.58
CA ASP A 27 -16.46 6.41 -4.89
C ASP A 27 -17.00 4.98 -4.82
N SER A 28 -18.31 4.82 -5.04
CA SER A 28 -18.99 3.54 -5.02
C SER A 28 -18.85 2.78 -6.33
N ASP A 29 -18.59 3.47 -7.44
CA ASP A 29 -18.74 2.88 -8.78
C ASP A 29 -17.59 1.93 -9.07
N ILE A 30 -16.38 2.29 -8.61
CA ILE A 30 -15.17 1.48 -8.70
C ILE A 30 -15.25 0.18 -7.88
N LEU A 31 -16.12 0.13 -6.86
CA LEU A 31 -16.29 -1.07 -6.02
C LEU A 31 -16.85 -2.24 -6.82
N SER A 32 -17.81 -1.96 -7.72
CA SER A 32 -18.39 -2.98 -8.61
C SER A 32 -17.34 -3.54 -9.56
N LYS A 33 -16.44 -2.68 -10.05
CA LYS A 33 -15.35 -3.02 -10.96
C LYS A 33 -14.31 -3.92 -10.32
N LEU A 34 -14.04 -3.72 -9.03
CA LEU A 34 -13.17 -4.62 -8.27
C LEU A 34 -13.72 -6.04 -8.25
N ILE A 35 -15.01 -6.22 -7.98
CA ILE A 35 -15.65 -7.55 -7.94
C ILE A 35 -15.52 -8.25 -9.30
N THR A 36 -15.85 -7.55 -10.39
CA THR A 36 -15.72 -8.10 -11.75
C THR A 36 -14.27 -8.45 -12.10
N ARG A 37 -13.31 -7.58 -11.75
CA ARG A 37 -11.89 -7.83 -11.99
C ARG A 37 -11.38 -9.01 -11.18
N SER A 38 -11.76 -9.13 -9.92
CA SER A 38 -11.39 -10.24 -9.04
C SER A 38 -11.86 -11.59 -9.56
N GLN A 39 -13.07 -11.67 -10.14
CA GLN A 39 -13.56 -12.90 -10.78
C GLN A 39 -12.66 -13.35 -11.93
N SER A 40 -12.16 -12.41 -12.74
CA SER A 40 -11.19 -12.72 -13.81
C SER A 40 -9.83 -13.18 -13.30
N SER A 41 -9.56 -13.01 -12.00
CA SER A 41 -8.37 -13.46 -11.30
C SER A 41 -8.63 -14.67 -10.38
N GLU A 42 -9.74 -15.38 -10.62
CA GLU A 42 -10.15 -16.57 -9.85
C GLU A 42 -10.41 -16.29 -8.35
N ILE A 43 -10.68 -15.04 -8.00
CA ILE A 43 -11.04 -14.62 -6.65
C ILE A 43 -12.56 -14.44 -6.57
N THR A 44 -13.18 -15.19 -5.67
CA THR A 44 -14.63 -15.20 -5.43
C THR A 44 -14.97 -14.70 -4.02
N ASP A 45 -16.27 -14.52 -3.76
CA ASP A 45 -16.81 -14.04 -2.49
C ASP A 45 -16.13 -12.77 -1.95
N VAL A 46 -15.90 -11.82 -2.87
CA VAL A 46 -15.15 -10.60 -2.59
C VAL A 46 -15.89 -9.71 -1.58
N LYS A 47 -15.21 -9.40 -0.49
CA LYS A 47 -15.66 -8.47 0.55
C LYS A 47 -14.71 -7.29 0.64
N ILE A 48 -15.18 -6.12 0.24
CA ILE A 48 -14.37 -4.90 0.18
C ILE A 48 -14.29 -4.24 1.56
N GLN A 49 -13.08 -3.84 1.97
CA GLN A 49 -12.82 -3.12 3.21
C GLN A 49 -13.16 -1.63 3.06
N LYS A 50 -14.45 -1.30 3.02
CA LYS A 50 -14.95 0.07 2.71
C LYS A 50 -14.35 1.19 3.59
N ASN A 51 -13.92 0.87 4.81
CA ASN A 51 -13.29 1.84 5.70
C ASN A 51 -11.83 2.15 5.36
N HIS A 52 -11.20 1.34 4.52
CA HIS A 52 -9.79 1.41 4.17
C HIS A 52 -9.55 1.68 2.67
N ILE A 53 -10.52 2.31 2.00
CA ILE A 53 -10.37 2.74 0.61
C ILE A 53 -9.80 4.15 0.61
N PHE A 54 -8.70 4.35 -0.10
CA PHE A 54 -8.01 5.64 -0.15
C PHE A 54 -7.67 6.02 -1.58
N ASP A 55 -8.02 7.26 -1.94
CA ASP A 55 -7.42 7.93 -3.07
C ASP A 55 -6.02 8.40 -2.66
N ILE A 56 -5.10 8.32 -3.62
CA ILE A 56 -3.73 8.76 -3.50
C ILE A 56 -3.55 9.92 -4.47
N SER A 57 -3.05 11.04 -3.95
CA SER A 57 -2.73 12.19 -4.76
C SER A 57 -1.39 12.79 -4.37
N GLU A 58 -0.70 13.38 -5.34
CA GLU A 58 0.56 14.09 -5.16
C GLU A 58 0.33 15.54 -5.56
N ASP A 59 0.52 16.47 -4.61
CA ASP A 59 0.25 17.90 -4.81
C ASP A 59 -1.16 18.16 -5.41
N GLY A 60 -2.16 17.40 -4.95
CA GLY A 60 -3.54 17.46 -5.41
C GLY A 60 -3.81 16.75 -6.74
N ARG A 61 -2.77 16.26 -7.44
CA ARG A 61 -2.92 15.48 -8.68
C ARG A 61 -3.16 14.01 -8.33
N TYR A 62 -4.25 13.46 -8.83
CA TYR A 62 -4.60 12.06 -8.59
C TYR A 62 -3.59 11.08 -9.20
N LEU A 63 -3.11 10.15 -8.38
CA LEU A 63 -2.19 9.08 -8.76
C LEU A 63 -2.89 7.73 -8.85
N GLY A 64 -3.82 7.43 -7.95
CA GLY A 64 -4.58 6.19 -8.00
C GLY A 64 -5.42 5.95 -6.75
N THR A 65 -6.17 4.86 -6.72
CA THR A 65 -7.02 4.45 -5.60
C THR A 65 -6.63 3.05 -5.19
N ILE A 66 -6.43 2.85 -3.89
CA ILE A 66 -6.26 1.51 -3.29
C ILE A 66 -7.59 1.01 -2.75
N LEU A 67 -7.93 -0.22 -3.09
CA LEU A 67 -9.18 -0.88 -2.70
C LEU A 67 -8.84 -2.23 -2.02
N PRO A 68 -8.59 -2.23 -0.70
CA PRO A 68 -8.34 -3.47 0.03
C PRO A 68 -9.61 -4.33 0.12
N ALA A 69 -9.45 -5.63 -0.04
CA ALA A 69 -10.54 -6.60 0.01
C ALA A 69 -10.08 -7.97 0.52
N GLU A 70 -11.06 -8.75 0.97
CA GLU A 70 -10.97 -10.17 1.30
C GLU A 70 -11.69 -10.98 0.21
N GLY A 71 -11.29 -12.24 0.02
CA GLY A 71 -11.99 -13.16 -0.87
C GLY A 71 -11.41 -14.57 -0.80
N TYR A 72 -11.85 -15.43 -1.71
CA TYR A 72 -11.39 -16.80 -1.80
C TYR A 72 -10.79 -17.06 -3.17
N TYR A 73 -9.55 -17.54 -3.21
CA TYR A 73 -8.95 -18.01 -4.45
C TYR A 73 -9.45 -19.43 -4.77
N ASN A 74 -9.85 -19.64 -6.02
CA ASN A 74 -10.40 -20.91 -6.50
C ASN A 74 -11.55 -21.48 -5.62
N ASN A 75 -12.32 -20.60 -4.96
CA ASN A 75 -13.38 -20.94 -4.01
C ASN A 75 -12.94 -21.72 -2.76
N ILE A 76 -11.63 -21.80 -2.47
CA ILE A 76 -11.11 -22.67 -1.39
C ILE A 76 -10.21 -21.89 -0.44
N GLU A 77 -9.27 -21.11 -0.96
CA GLU A 77 -8.19 -20.51 -0.17
C GLU A 77 -8.54 -19.07 0.22
N PRO A 78 -8.79 -18.76 1.52
CA PRO A 78 -9.06 -17.40 1.95
C PRO A 78 -7.82 -16.53 1.79
N LEU A 79 -7.99 -15.34 1.20
CA LEU A 79 -6.91 -14.38 1.01
C LEU A 79 -7.37 -12.94 1.24
N CYS A 80 -6.38 -12.06 1.43
CA CYS A 80 -6.54 -10.62 1.30
C CYS A 80 -5.77 -10.13 0.08
N PHE A 81 -6.31 -9.09 -0.56
CA PHE A 81 -5.72 -8.48 -1.74
C PHE A 81 -6.03 -6.98 -1.80
N ILE A 82 -5.22 -6.28 -2.59
CA ILE A 82 -5.37 -4.85 -2.87
C ILE A 82 -5.70 -4.68 -4.35
N GLY A 83 -6.88 -4.15 -4.64
CA GLY A 83 -7.18 -3.61 -5.97
C GLY A 83 -6.51 -2.25 -6.16
N TRP A 84 -6.03 -1.99 -7.37
CA TRP A 84 -5.45 -0.70 -7.77
C TRP A 84 -6.17 -0.13 -8.98
N SER A 85 -6.60 1.12 -8.87
CA SER A 85 -7.08 1.90 -10.00
C SER A 85 -6.21 3.14 -10.22
N SER A 86 -5.60 3.25 -11.39
CA SER A 86 -4.83 4.43 -11.77
C SER A 86 -5.69 5.60 -12.28
N ASP A 87 -7.00 5.40 -12.47
CA ASP A 87 -7.89 6.35 -13.16
C ASP A 87 -9.26 6.61 -12.49
N ARG A 88 -9.55 5.95 -11.36
CA ARG A 88 -10.85 5.93 -10.62
C ARG A 88 -11.99 5.21 -11.34
N LYS A 89 -11.76 4.68 -12.54
CA LYS A 89 -12.82 4.12 -13.38
C LYS A 89 -12.75 2.61 -13.43
N ASP A 90 -11.55 2.06 -13.60
CA ASP A 90 -11.35 0.61 -13.69
C ASP A 90 -10.22 0.15 -12.74
N VAL A 91 -10.26 -1.13 -12.38
CA VAL A 91 -9.22 -1.76 -11.56
C VAL A 91 -8.14 -2.32 -12.48
N SER A 92 -7.08 -1.53 -12.62
CA SER A 92 -5.92 -1.83 -13.47
C SER A 92 -5.10 -3.03 -12.98
N ASP A 93 -4.99 -3.24 -11.67
CA ASP A 93 -4.14 -4.29 -11.09
C ASP A 93 -4.72 -4.84 -9.78
N ILE A 94 -4.32 -6.07 -9.43
CA ILE A 94 -4.64 -6.74 -8.17
C ILE A 94 -3.33 -7.30 -7.59
N LYS A 95 -3.01 -6.91 -6.35
CA LYS A 95 -1.91 -7.49 -5.58
C LYS A 95 -2.45 -8.35 -4.45
N ILE A 96 -2.14 -9.65 -4.45
CA ILE A 96 -2.48 -10.54 -3.32
C ILE A 96 -1.56 -10.18 -2.16
N SER A 97 -2.13 -9.86 -1.00
CA SER A 97 -1.38 -9.36 0.15
C SER A 97 -1.18 -10.38 1.27
N ILE A 98 -2.15 -11.28 1.51
CA ILE A 98 -2.07 -12.34 2.54
C ILE A 98 -2.78 -13.58 1.98
N GLY A 99 -2.31 -14.80 2.29
CA GLY A 99 -2.99 -16.05 1.94
C GLY A 99 -2.45 -16.75 0.70
N ARG A 100 -1.59 -16.10 -0.09
CA ARG A 100 -0.81 -16.73 -1.18
C ARG A 100 0.57 -16.07 -1.33
N GLY A 101 1.44 -16.71 -2.10
CA GLY A 101 2.79 -16.20 -2.38
C GLY A 101 3.62 -16.15 -1.10
N PHE A 102 4.21 -14.99 -0.80
CA PHE A 102 5.02 -14.80 0.40
C PHE A 102 4.27 -15.11 1.72
N PHE A 103 2.93 -15.06 1.70
CA PHE A 103 2.07 -15.29 2.86
C PHE A 103 1.15 -16.50 2.71
N GLU A 104 1.58 -17.54 1.97
CA GLU A 104 0.76 -18.74 1.70
C GLU A 104 0.36 -19.54 2.95
N THR A 105 1.15 -19.48 4.02
CA THR A 105 0.90 -20.25 5.24
C THR A 105 0.04 -19.52 6.28
N VAL A 106 -0.46 -18.33 5.97
CA VAL A 106 -1.27 -17.52 6.90
C VAL A 106 -2.61 -17.13 6.32
N THR A 107 -3.64 -17.24 7.15
CA THR A 107 -4.99 -16.82 6.77
C THR A 107 -5.23 -15.38 7.16
N CYS A 108 -5.75 -14.57 6.23
CA CYS A 108 -6.16 -13.21 6.54
C CYS A 108 -7.39 -13.21 7.44
N LEU A 109 -7.34 -12.47 8.56
CA LEU A 109 -8.50 -12.30 9.46
C LEU A 109 -9.08 -10.90 9.39
N SER A 110 -8.23 -9.86 9.42
CA SER A 110 -8.66 -8.47 9.30
C SER A 110 -7.53 -7.57 8.82
N LEU A 111 -7.92 -6.48 8.14
CA LEU A 111 -7.06 -5.33 7.89
C LEU A 111 -7.22 -4.32 9.03
N ASP A 112 -6.16 -4.13 9.82
CA ASP A 112 -6.21 -3.31 11.03
C ASP A 112 -5.82 -1.85 10.75
N ALA A 113 -4.87 -1.63 9.84
CA ALA A 113 -4.39 -0.29 9.51
C ALA A 113 -3.82 -0.21 8.09
N VAL A 114 -3.94 0.98 7.51
CA VAL A 114 -3.29 1.37 6.25
C VAL A 114 -2.64 2.72 6.47
N GLY A 115 -1.44 2.94 5.94
CA GLY A 115 -0.83 4.26 6.03
C GLY A 115 0.31 4.50 5.07
N LYS A 116 0.47 5.79 4.75
CA LYS A 116 1.55 6.29 3.91
C LYS A 116 2.86 6.38 4.67
N ILE A 117 3.94 6.03 4.00
CA ILE A 117 5.31 6.12 4.50
C ILE A 117 6.17 6.75 3.41
N GLU A 118 6.84 7.86 3.73
CA GLU A 118 7.82 8.49 2.82
C GLU A 118 9.22 8.32 3.37
N VAL A 119 10.11 7.78 2.55
CA VAL A 119 11.53 7.55 2.88
C VAL A 119 12.35 7.85 1.63
N GLN A 120 13.31 8.78 1.73
CA GLN A 120 14.25 9.15 0.64
C GLN A 120 13.57 9.47 -0.71
N GLY A 121 12.45 10.19 -0.70
CA GLY A 121 11.73 10.56 -1.92
C GLY A 121 10.87 9.44 -2.53
N ARG A 122 10.98 8.20 -2.01
CA ARG A 122 10.10 7.08 -2.34
C ARG A 122 8.87 7.11 -1.44
N THR A 123 7.76 6.64 -2.00
CA THR A 123 6.47 6.58 -1.30
C THR A 123 6.02 5.14 -1.19
N PHE A 124 5.76 4.70 0.03
CA PHE A 124 5.24 3.38 0.35
C PHE A 124 3.87 3.49 1.01
N ILE A 125 3.11 2.40 0.88
CA ILE A 125 1.84 2.19 1.54
C ILE A 125 1.98 0.91 2.35
N GLY A 126 1.98 1.08 3.67
CA GLY A 126 2.01 -0.03 4.61
C GLY A 126 0.60 -0.46 4.97
N PHE A 127 0.42 -1.77 5.13
CA PHE A 127 -0.80 -2.41 5.60
C PHE A 127 -0.45 -3.26 6.82
N VAL A 128 -1.29 -3.22 7.84
CA VAL A 128 -1.18 -4.08 9.03
C VAL A 128 -2.38 -5.02 9.03
N TYR A 129 -2.12 -6.32 8.96
CA TYR A 129 -3.14 -7.36 9.01
C TYR A 129 -3.05 -8.11 10.33
N THR A 130 -4.19 -8.45 10.91
CA THR A 130 -4.27 -9.59 11.82
C THR A 130 -4.45 -10.86 10.99
N VAL A 131 -3.65 -11.87 11.28
CA VAL A 131 -3.61 -13.14 10.56
C VAL A 131 -3.70 -14.32 11.51
N ALA A 132 -4.26 -15.43 11.04
CA ALA A 132 -4.23 -16.70 11.74
C ALA A 132 -3.00 -17.51 11.29
N LEU A 133 -2.25 -17.99 12.27
CA LEU A 133 -1.28 -19.07 12.17
C LEU A 133 -1.91 -20.36 12.71
N ARG A 134 -1.20 -21.48 12.60
CA ARG A 134 -1.71 -22.81 13.02
C ARG A 134 -2.20 -22.87 14.48
N ASP A 135 -1.55 -22.14 15.38
CA ASP A 135 -1.74 -22.24 16.84
C ASP A 135 -2.09 -20.91 17.52
N ARG A 136 -2.06 -19.79 16.78
CA ARG A 136 -2.22 -18.44 17.33
C ARG A 136 -2.63 -17.43 16.27
N THR A 137 -3.00 -16.24 16.71
CA THR A 137 -3.06 -15.06 15.83
C THR A 137 -1.75 -14.28 15.92
N ALA A 138 -1.37 -13.63 14.82
CA ALA A 138 -0.27 -12.67 14.78
C ALA A 138 -0.67 -11.45 13.97
N GLN A 139 0.19 -10.43 13.96
CA GLN A 139 0.06 -9.35 13.01
C GLN A 139 1.17 -9.44 11.95
N ASN A 140 0.82 -9.18 10.70
CA ASN A 140 1.76 -9.13 9.58
C ASN A 140 1.69 -7.77 8.87
N TYR A 141 2.80 -7.39 8.26
CA TYR A 141 2.85 -6.22 7.39
C TYR A 141 2.77 -6.65 5.93
N PHE A 142 2.07 -5.87 5.11
CA PHE A 142 2.22 -5.90 3.66
C PHE A 142 2.66 -4.50 3.21
N LEU A 143 3.54 -4.43 2.21
CA LEU A 143 4.15 -3.18 1.79
C LEU A 143 4.12 -3.03 0.28
N LEU A 144 3.51 -1.93 -0.17
CA LEU A 144 3.54 -1.51 -1.55
C LEU A 144 4.43 -0.28 -1.70
N GLU A 145 5.19 -0.23 -2.78
CA GLU A 145 5.80 0.99 -3.28
C GLU A 145 4.93 1.60 -4.39
N LEU A 146 4.81 2.93 -4.38
CA LEU A 146 4.14 3.70 -5.41
C LEU A 146 5.16 4.26 -6.41
N ASP A 147 5.14 3.76 -7.64
CA ASP A 147 5.81 4.41 -8.77
C ASP A 147 4.89 5.54 -9.27
N LYS A 148 5.27 6.76 -8.90
CA LYS A 148 4.47 7.98 -9.14
C LYS A 148 4.45 8.37 -10.61
N GLU A 149 5.51 8.09 -11.35
CA GLU A 149 5.64 8.42 -12.77
C GLU A 149 4.73 7.52 -13.60
N ARG A 150 4.78 6.21 -13.32
CA ARG A 150 4.00 5.21 -14.05
C ARG A 150 2.60 5.01 -13.48
N LYS A 151 2.32 5.55 -12.29
CA LYS A 151 1.06 5.36 -11.53
C LYS A 151 0.74 3.89 -11.30
N VAL A 152 1.73 3.13 -10.88
CA VAL A 152 1.61 1.70 -10.55
C VAL A 152 2.03 1.43 -9.12
N ILE A 153 1.56 0.31 -8.58
CA ILE A 153 1.96 -0.21 -7.28
C ILE A 153 2.82 -1.46 -7.44
N ILE A 154 3.87 -1.56 -6.63
CA ILE A 154 4.85 -2.65 -6.66
C ILE A 154 4.86 -3.30 -5.29
N ASP A 155 4.73 -4.64 -5.24
CA ASP A 155 4.89 -5.38 -3.98
C ASP A 155 6.36 -5.47 -3.60
N VAL A 156 6.70 -4.90 -2.45
CA VAL A 156 8.06 -4.87 -1.88
C VAL A 156 8.07 -5.47 -0.48
N SER A 157 7.12 -6.34 -0.16
CA SER A 157 6.96 -6.96 1.18
C SER A 157 8.15 -7.83 1.59
N ASN A 158 8.93 -8.33 0.63
CA ASN A 158 10.19 -9.03 0.87
C ASN A 158 11.23 -8.15 1.61
N THR A 159 11.21 -6.84 1.43
CA THR A 159 12.12 -5.90 2.13
C THR A 159 11.91 -5.87 3.65
N ILE A 160 10.72 -6.30 4.10
CA ILE A 160 10.31 -6.30 5.50
C ILE A 160 10.01 -7.70 6.03
N GLU A 161 10.54 -8.75 5.38
CA GLU A 161 10.39 -10.15 5.78
C GLU A 161 10.76 -10.39 7.25
N LYS A 162 11.83 -9.74 7.73
CA LYS A 162 12.30 -9.84 9.12
C LYS A 162 11.32 -9.32 10.16
N LEU A 163 10.26 -8.64 9.75
CA LEU A 163 9.21 -8.14 10.63
C LEU A 163 8.02 -9.08 10.73
N GLN A 164 7.96 -10.18 9.99
CA GLN A 164 6.73 -10.97 9.84
C GLN A 164 6.58 -12.03 10.94
N PHE A 165 5.35 -12.45 11.23
CA PHE A 165 5.01 -13.59 12.09
C PHE A 165 5.41 -13.49 13.58
N TYR A 166 5.80 -12.29 14.04
CA TYR A 166 6.02 -12.00 15.45
C TYR A 166 4.71 -11.63 16.15
N SER A 167 4.58 -12.01 17.42
CA SER A 167 3.40 -11.72 18.26
C SER A 167 3.36 -10.28 18.78
N GLU A 168 4.36 -9.47 18.46
CA GLU A 168 4.38 -8.06 18.85
C GLU A 168 3.31 -7.27 18.12
N LYS A 169 2.70 -6.32 18.83
CA LYS A 169 1.74 -5.40 18.24
C LYS A 169 2.44 -4.56 17.17
N LYS A 170 1.86 -4.54 15.98
CA LYS A 170 2.36 -3.85 14.81
C LYS A 170 1.65 -2.53 14.56
N SER A 171 2.38 -1.57 14.00
CA SER A 171 1.84 -0.26 13.65
C SER A 171 2.55 0.32 12.43
N ILE A 172 1.88 1.21 11.71
CA ILE A 172 2.48 1.96 10.60
C ILE A 172 3.66 2.82 11.07
N ILE A 173 3.64 3.28 12.33
CA ILE A 173 4.72 4.09 12.92
C ILE A 173 6.00 3.26 13.05
N ASP A 174 5.88 2.03 13.54
CA ASP A 174 7.03 1.13 13.72
C ASP A 174 7.60 0.69 12.36
N LEU A 175 6.71 0.40 11.40
CA LEU A 175 7.12 0.10 10.03
C LEU A 175 7.87 1.27 9.39
N ARG A 176 7.40 2.51 9.56
CA ARG A 176 8.09 3.72 9.12
C ARG A 176 9.47 3.85 9.76
N LYS A 177 9.58 3.58 11.07
CA LYS A 177 10.86 3.64 11.78
C LYS A 177 11.84 2.61 11.21
N TYR A 178 11.41 1.36 11.04
CA TYR A 178 12.22 0.31 10.46
C TYR A 178 12.76 0.67 9.07
N LEU A 179 11.89 1.17 8.16
CA LEU A 179 12.30 1.56 6.80
C LEU A 179 13.29 2.73 6.80
N LYS A 180 13.17 3.65 7.76
CA LYS A 180 14.15 4.74 7.93
C LYS A 180 15.50 4.26 8.47
N GLU A 181 15.53 3.19 9.26
CA GLU A 181 16.75 2.65 9.87
C GLU A 181 17.47 1.63 8.96
N ASN A 182 16.72 0.93 8.10
CA ASN A 182 17.22 -0.17 7.27
C ASN A 182 17.26 0.19 5.78
N GLN A 183 17.72 1.40 5.47
CA GLN A 183 17.68 1.99 4.13
C GLN A 183 18.38 1.13 3.07
N SER A 184 19.45 0.41 3.44
CA SER A 184 20.21 -0.47 2.54
C SER A 184 19.48 -1.76 2.14
N SER A 185 18.31 -2.04 2.72
CA SER A 185 17.51 -3.24 2.42
C SER A 185 16.37 -3.00 1.43
N ILE A 186 16.17 -1.74 1.02
CA ILE A 186 15.21 -1.38 -0.02
C ILE A 186 15.98 -1.40 -1.36
N PRO A 187 15.69 -2.32 -2.29
CA PRO A 187 16.39 -2.36 -3.58
C PRO A 187 16.16 -1.07 -4.36
N ASP A 188 17.20 -0.60 -5.05
CA ASP A 188 17.18 0.60 -5.90
C ASP A 188 16.08 0.54 -6.98
#